data_AF-A0A2R6BBL9-F1
#
_entry.id   AF-A0A2R6BBL9-F1
#
_cell.length_a   1.000
_cell.length_b   1.000
_cell.length_c   1.000
_cell.angle_alpha   90.00
_cell.angle_beta   90.00
_cell.angle_gamma   90.00
#
_symmetry.space_group_name_H-M   'P 1'
#
loop_
_entity.id
_entity.type
_entity.pdbx_description
1 polymer ?
#
loop_
_entity_poly.entity_id
_entity_poly.type
_entity_poly.pdbx_seq_one_letter_code
_entity_poly.pdbx_strand_id
1 'polypeptide(L)'
;MIIVASELVASSSDDLRKWYPPTFIGSVVLGFITNLPDIFIIIAAALTSSGVLALGALLGGNALAFTLGYFFVIIANAHFNKSDLYLPKDLRVQLAFLVVAAALVLALSLFGAFYFWSGFVMLALFAAYIFSGINGEKLRQGKLEQRLNQFSSSDRKVIRSLIKPNKKQVAGVTLKLATAVFIFTYTASPFVSSIVKLSATLGFPSVYMAALLIPLAAEAPELVSSFVLSKKSSEAASIAVSNMVGSKIQSNTLILGLAVVMNSLLGRNFLIGKHFYFVALLIAVNLYGFKATYDLVLTKRDALFSLLHPVVIIFMMFV
;
A
#
# COMPACT_ATOMS: atom_id res chain seq x y z
N MET A 1 2.17 -16.47 -11.96
CA MET A 1 1.59 -15.44 -12.83
C MET A 1 1.36 -14.12 -12.12
N ILE A 2 0.63 -14.08 -10.99
CA ILE A 2 0.41 -12.83 -10.22
C ILE A 2 1.71 -12.15 -9.82
N ILE A 3 2.65 -12.88 -9.20
CA ILE A 3 3.95 -12.32 -8.81
C ILE A 3 4.71 -11.72 -10.00
N VAL A 4 4.64 -12.37 -11.18
CA VAL A 4 5.28 -11.87 -12.40
C VAL A 4 4.62 -10.58 -12.89
N ALA A 5 3.29 -10.50 -12.87
CA ALA A 5 2.56 -9.28 -13.21
C ALA A 5 2.83 -8.15 -12.20
N SER A 6 2.92 -8.48 -10.90
CA SER A 6 3.29 -7.53 -9.85
C SER A 6 4.72 -7.01 -10.03
N GLU A 7 5.66 -7.86 -10.47
CA GLU A 7 7.02 -7.44 -10.81
C GLU A 7 7.06 -6.52 -12.03
N LEU A 8 6.27 -6.79 -13.07
CA LEU A 8 6.14 -5.90 -14.23
C LEU A 8 5.63 -4.50 -13.82
N VAL A 9 4.68 -4.45 -12.89
CA VAL A 9 4.17 -3.22 -12.29
C VAL A 9 5.26 -2.50 -11.49
N ALA A 10 5.95 -3.20 -10.59
CA ALA A 10 7.01 -2.64 -9.76
C ALA A 10 8.14 -2.05 -10.61
N SER A 11 8.63 -2.82 -11.60
CA SER A 11 9.64 -2.37 -12.56
C SER A 11 9.18 -1.15 -13.37
N SER A 12 7.91 -1.11 -13.77
CA SER A 12 7.34 0.04 -14.49
C SER A 12 7.28 1.29 -13.61
N SER A 13 6.92 1.13 -12.32
CA SER A 13 6.94 2.23 -11.34
C SER A 13 8.35 2.79 -11.14
N ASP A 14 9.36 1.92 -11.01
CA ASP A 14 10.76 2.34 -10.88
C ASP A 14 11.28 3.07 -12.13
N ASP A 15 10.86 2.67 -13.33
CA ASP A 15 11.18 3.37 -14.57
C ASP A 15 10.48 4.74 -14.65
N LEU A 16 9.19 4.80 -14.29
CA LEU A 16 8.42 6.05 -14.26
C LEU A 16 8.97 7.05 -13.23
N ARG A 17 9.46 6.56 -12.09
CA ARG A 17 10.05 7.39 -11.04
C ARG A 17 11.26 8.21 -11.49
N LYS A 18 11.93 7.78 -12.57
CA LYS A 18 13.02 8.54 -13.18
C LYS A 18 12.52 9.75 -13.97
N TRP A 19 11.28 9.72 -14.46
CA TRP A 19 10.71 10.73 -15.36
C TRP A 19 9.72 11.65 -14.66
N TYR A 20 9.04 11.15 -13.63
CA TYR A 20 8.10 11.93 -12.86
C TYR A 20 8.83 12.71 -11.76
N PRO A 21 8.54 14.01 -11.63
CA PRO A 21 9.15 14.81 -10.58
C PRO A 21 8.73 14.25 -9.21
N PRO A 22 9.59 14.35 -8.18
CA PRO A 22 9.33 13.86 -6.82
C PRO A 22 8.33 14.79 -6.10
N THR A 23 7.16 14.91 -6.70
CA THR A 23 5.99 15.67 -6.29
C THR A 23 5.03 14.72 -5.58
N PHE A 24 4.17 15.26 -4.73
CA PHE A 24 3.14 14.48 -4.06
C PHE A 24 2.17 13.85 -5.07
N ILE A 25 1.81 14.58 -6.14
CA ILE A 25 0.95 14.03 -7.20
C ILE A 25 1.66 12.89 -7.93
N GLY A 26 2.96 13.05 -8.21
CA GLY A 26 3.78 11.99 -8.81
C GLY A 26 3.83 10.73 -7.95
N SER A 27 4.00 10.87 -6.63
CA SER A 27 4.02 9.73 -5.71
C SER A 27 2.65 9.06 -5.57
N VAL A 28 1.55 9.81 -5.63
CA VAL A 28 0.19 9.25 -5.64
C VAL A 28 -0.05 8.42 -6.90
N VAL A 29 0.30 8.94 -8.08
CA VAL A 29 0.14 8.24 -9.35
C VAL A 29 0.99 6.97 -9.38
N LEU A 30 2.25 7.07 -8.95
CA LEU A 30 3.13 5.90 -8.81
C LEU A 30 2.56 4.88 -7.82
N GLY A 31 2.01 5.34 -6.69
CA GLY A 31 1.35 4.49 -5.70
C GLY A 31 0.12 3.76 -6.26
N PHE A 32 -0.67 4.44 -7.10
CA PHE A 32 -1.80 3.80 -7.77
C PHE A 32 -1.32 2.68 -8.71
N ILE A 33 -0.24 2.92 -9.44
CA ILE A 33 0.36 1.92 -10.33
C ILE A 33 0.83 0.72 -9.52
N THR A 34 1.60 0.94 -8.43
CA THR A 34 2.11 -0.16 -7.58
C THR A 34 1.01 -0.97 -6.92
N ASN A 35 -0.16 -0.36 -6.70
CA ASN A 35 -1.32 -1.00 -6.09
C ASN A 35 -2.26 -1.69 -7.10
N LEU A 36 -1.93 -1.71 -8.40
CA LEU A 36 -2.71 -2.48 -9.38
C LEU A 36 -2.92 -3.95 -8.98
N PRO A 37 -1.92 -4.72 -8.50
CA PRO A 37 -2.13 -6.10 -8.08
C PRO A 37 -3.22 -6.20 -7.01
N ASP A 38 -3.18 -5.34 -6.00
CA ASP A 38 -4.18 -5.29 -4.93
C ASP A 38 -5.55 -4.92 -5.49
N ILE A 39 -5.67 -3.89 -6.34
CA ILE A 39 -6.95 -3.50 -6.95
C ILE A 39 -7.61 -4.71 -7.62
N PHE A 40 -6.88 -5.42 -8.49
CA PHE A 40 -7.44 -6.57 -9.20
C PHE A 40 -7.78 -7.73 -8.26
N ILE A 41 -6.93 -8.06 -7.29
CA ILE A 41 -7.17 -9.19 -6.39
C ILE A 41 -8.29 -8.89 -5.39
N ILE A 42 -8.34 -7.68 -4.83
CA ILE A 42 -9.39 -7.26 -3.88
C ILE A 42 -10.75 -7.21 -4.58
N ILE A 43 -10.82 -6.63 -5.78
CA ILE A 43 -12.07 -6.64 -6.57
C ILE A 43 -12.45 -8.08 -6.92
N ALA A 44 -11.51 -8.92 -7.35
CA ALA A 44 -11.79 -10.34 -7.62
C ALA A 44 -12.30 -11.06 -6.37
N ALA A 45 -11.73 -10.81 -5.18
CA ALA A 45 -12.17 -11.41 -3.94
C ALA A 45 -13.59 -10.98 -3.55
N ALA A 46 -13.90 -9.68 -3.70
CA ALA A 46 -15.22 -9.15 -3.42
C ALA A 46 -16.29 -9.70 -4.38
N LEU A 47 -15.96 -9.84 -5.67
CA LEU A 47 -16.91 -10.26 -6.70
C LEU A 47 -17.13 -11.77 -6.78
N THR A 48 -16.07 -12.57 -6.61
CA THR A 48 -16.11 -14.03 -6.80
C THR A 48 -16.44 -14.79 -5.53
N SER A 49 -16.09 -14.24 -4.36
CA SER A 49 -16.18 -14.92 -3.09
C SER A 49 -17.02 -14.11 -2.09
N SER A 50 -16.41 -13.25 -1.29
CA SER A 50 -17.12 -12.44 -0.31
C SER A 50 -16.39 -11.14 0.01
N GLY A 51 -17.15 -10.11 0.42
CA GLY A 51 -16.57 -8.85 0.89
C GLY A 51 -15.65 -9.02 2.11
N VAL A 52 -15.90 -10.01 2.97
CA VAL A 52 -15.01 -10.29 4.12
C VAL A 52 -13.68 -10.90 3.66
N LEU A 53 -13.67 -11.73 2.62
CA LEU A 53 -12.43 -12.25 2.05
C LEU A 53 -11.57 -11.10 1.51
N ALA A 54 -12.20 -10.15 0.81
CA ALA A 54 -11.55 -8.94 0.32
C ALA A 54 -11.00 -8.07 1.47
N LEU A 55 -11.78 -7.85 2.53
CA LEU A 55 -11.33 -7.14 3.73
C LEU A 55 -10.15 -7.84 4.41
N GLY A 56 -10.21 -9.16 4.55
CA GLY A 56 -9.12 -9.96 5.13
C GLY A 56 -7.83 -9.80 4.33
N ALA A 57 -7.89 -9.96 3.01
CA ALA A 57 -6.74 -9.75 2.12
C ALA A 57 -6.14 -8.35 2.26
N LEU A 58 -6.99 -7.31 2.28
CA LEU A 58 -6.57 -5.92 2.33
C LEU A 58 -5.92 -5.56 3.67
N LEU A 59 -6.57 -5.91 4.79
CA LEU A 59 -6.06 -5.64 6.12
C LEU A 59 -4.84 -6.51 6.47
N GLY A 60 -4.77 -7.73 5.91
CA GLY A 60 -3.60 -8.58 5.96
C GLY A 60 -2.40 -7.95 5.23
N GLY A 61 -2.65 -7.26 4.11
CA GLY A 61 -1.64 -6.47 3.39
C GLY A 61 -1.02 -5.38 4.24
N ASN A 62 -1.87 -4.59 4.92
CA ASN A 62 -1.40 -3.61 5.89
C ASN A 62 -0.55 -4.26 6.98
N ALA A 63 -1.01 -5.40 7.53
CA ALA A 63 -0.29 -6.08 8.60
C ALA A 63 1.07 -6.59 8.12
N LEU A 64 1.14 -7.23 6.95
CA LEU A 64 2.37 -7.72 6.33
C LEU A 64 3.37 -6.57 6.09
N ALA A 65 2.88 -5.42 5.65
CA ALA A 65 3.72 -4.26 5.41
C ALA A 65 4.28 -3.69 6.72
N PHE A 66 3.44 -3.37 7.71
CA PHE A 66 3.90 -2.83 9.01
C PHE A 66 4.75 -3.81 9.83
N THR A 67 4.76 -5.08 9.43
CA THR A 67 5.55 -6.13 10.08
C THR A 67 6.77 -6.47 9.25
N LEU A 68 6.64 -7.40 8.29
CA LEU A 68 7.75 -7.85 7.44
C LEU A 68 8.35 -6.72 6.60
N GLY A 69 7.52 -5.82 6.08
CA GLY A 69 8.02 -4.67 5.31
C GLY A 69 8.91 -3.74 6.12
N TYR A 70 8.42 -3.28 7.28
CA TYR A 70 9.24 -2.49 8.20
C TYR A 70 10.46 -3.25 8.70
N PHE A 71 10.32 -4.52 9.04
CA PHE A 71 11.45 -5.36 9.44
C PHE A 71 12.56 -5.33 8.38
N PHE A 72 12.23 -5.62 7.11
CA PHE A 72 13.23 -5.64 6.04
C PHE A 72 13.86 -4.28 5.79
N VAL A 73 13.07 -3.21 5.80
CA VAL A 73 13.57 -1.84 5.58
C VAL A 73 14.49 -1.40 6.72
N ILE A 74 14.09 -1.61 7.98
CA ILE A 74 14.86 -1.19 9.15
C ILE A 74 16.16 -1.99 9.24
N ILE A 75 16.12 -3.32 9.07
CA ILE A 75 17.32 -4.16 9.13
C ILE A 75 18.27 -3.85 7.97
N ALA A 76 17.76 -3.65 6.76
CA ALA A 76 18.58 -3.22 5.63
C ALA A 76 19.27 -1.89 5.94
N ASN A 77 18.52 -0.87 6.39
CA ASN A 77 19.11 0.43 6.73
C ASN A 77 20.16 0.28 7.84
N ALA A 78 19.83 -0.42 8.92
CA ALA A 78 20.71 -0.54 10.07
C ALA A 78 21.97 -1.37 9.78
N HIS A 79 21.91 -2.32 8.85
CA HIS A 79 23.06 -3.12 8.43
C HIS A 79 23.97 -2.38 7.43
N PHE A 80 23.38 -1.80 6.38
CA PHE A 80 24.15 -1.20 5.27
C PHE A 80 24.51 0.25 5.52
N ASN A 81 23.63 1.04 6.13
CA ASN A 81 23.83 2.48 6.38
C ASN A 81 24.31 2.76 7.82
N LYS A 82 24.28 1.75 8.70
CA LYS A 82 24.78 1.81 10.10
C LYS A 82 24.16 2.95 10.93
N SER A 83 22.91 3.28 10.65
CA SER A 83 22.16 4.35 11.29
C SER A 83 20.76 3.88 11.69
N ASP A 84 20.14 4.59 12.64
CA ASP A 84 18.69 4.51 12.81
C ASP A 84 18.00 5.22 11.64
N LEU A 85 16.76 4.82 11.36
CA LEU A 85 16.02 5.33 10.22
C LEU A 85 15.16 6.52 10.63
N TYR A 86 15.61 7.72 10.25
CA TYR A 86 14.87 8.96 10.47
C TYR A 86 13.87 9.20 9.34
N LEU A 87 12.61 9.42 9.70
CA LEU A 87 11.50 9.61 8.79
C LEU A 87 11.14 11.09 8.64
N PRO A 88 10.57 11.48 7.48
CA PRO A 88 10.33 12.87 7.19
C PRO A 88 9.07 13.34 7.94
N LYS A 89 9.04 14.62 8.36
CA LYS A 89 7.96 15.16 9.21
C LYS A 89 6.59 15.13 8.54
N ASP A 90 6.54 15.18 7.22
CA ASP A 90 5.32 15.08 6.40
C ASP A 90 4.66 13.70 6.51
N LEU A 91 5.40 12.65 6.91
CA LEU A 91 4.85 11.34 7.18
C LEU A 91 3.80 11.35 8.29
N ARG A 92 3.87 12.29 9.25
CA ARG A 92 2.84 12.42 10.31
C ARG A 92 1.44 12.67 9.76
N VAL A 93 1.33 13.44 8.69
CA VAL A 93 0.03 13.71 8.04
C VAL A 93 -0.48 12.44 7.39
N GLN A 94 0.39 11.69 6.70
CA GLN A 94 0.03 10.40 6.10
C GLN A 94 -0.44 9.39 7.16
N LEU A 95 0.31 9.28 8.25
CA LEU A 95 -0.03 8.42 9.38
C LEU A 95 -1.38 8.80 10.02
N ALA A 96 -1.70 10.09 10.12
CA ALA A 96 -3.01 10.55 10.61
C ALA A 96 -4.15 10.09 9.69
N PHE A 97 -4.01 10.24 8.36
CA PHE A 97 -5.00 9.73 7.40
C PHE A 97 -5.16 8.21 7.47
N LEU A 98 -4.06 7.49 7.66
CA LEU A 98 -4.08 6.03 7.82
C LEU A 98 -4.85 5.62 9.08
N VAL A 99 -4.63 6.29 10.21
CA VAL A 99 -5.36 6.02 11.47
C VAL A 99 -6.83 6.33 11.32
N VAL A 100 -7.19 7.46 10.70
CA VAL A 100 -8.59 7.81 10.42
C VAL A 100 -9.23 6.75 9.52
N ALA A 101 -8.53 6.28 8.48
CA ALA A 101 -9.03 5.23 7.60
C ALA A 101 -9.22 3.90 8.35
N ALA A 102 -8.27 3.50 9.19
CA ALA A 102 -8.36 2.28 10.00
C ALA A 102 -9.51 2.36 11.02
N ALA A 103 -9.67 3.50 11.71
CA ALA A 103 -10.77 3.74 12.63
C ALA A 103 -12.13 3.72 11.92
N LEU A 104 -12.20 4.29 10.70
CA LEU A 104 -13.40 4.22 9.87
C LEU A 104 -13.76 2.78 9.50
N VAL A 105 -12.79 1.96 9.06
CA VAL A 105 -13.02 0.53 8.77
C VAL A 105 -13.53 -0.21 10.02
N LEU A 106 -12.93 0.05 11.19
CA LEU A 106 -13.36 -0.57 12.45
C LEU A 106 -14.80 -0.15 12.81
N ALA A 107 -15.11 1.14 12.73
CA ALA A 107 -16.43 1.68 13.01
C ALA A 107 -17.50 1.08 12.08
N LEU A 108 -17.23 1.03 10.77
CA LEU A 108 -18.11 0.38 9.80
C LEU A 108 -18.29 -1.11 10.08
N SER A 109 -17.25 -1.77 10.59
CA SER A 109 -17.31 -3.18 10.97
C SER A 109 -18.19 -3.43 12.19
N LEU A 110 -18.31 -2.46 13.11
CA LEU A 110 -19.23 -2.53 14.25
C LEU A 110 -20.70 -2.50 13.83
N PHE A 111 -21.03 -1.80 12.75
CA PHE A 111 -22.37 -1.83 12.16
C PHE A 111 -22.69 -3.15 11.44
N GLY A 112 -21.72 -4.07 11.34
CA GLY A 112 -21.91 -5.41 10.80
C GLY A 112 -21.92 -5.50 9.27
N ALA A 113 -22.01 -4.37 8.55
CA ALA A 113 -21.97 -4.34 7.10
C ALA A 113 -21.43 -3.03 6.51
N PHE A 114 -20.80 -3.13 5.33
CA PHE A 114 -20.43 -1.97 4.53
C PHE A 114 -21.46 -1.80 3.41
N TYR A 115 -22.11 -0.64 3.41
CA TYR A 115 -23.12 -0.23 2.43
C TYR A 115 -22.52 0.68 1.37
N PHE A 116 -23.27 0.96 0.31
CA PHE A 116 -22.82 1.81 -0.80
C PHE A 116 -22.26 3.17 -0.33
N TRP A 117 -22.90 3.82 0.67
CA TRP A 117 -22.44 5.11 1.20
C TRP A 117 -21.05 5.02 1.82
N SER A 118 -20.67 3.86 2.35
CA SER A 118 -19.45 3.70 3.13
C SER A 118 -18.25 3.70 2.20
N GLY A 119 -18.42 3.16 1.00
CA GLY A 119 -17.45 3.31 -0.07
C GLY A 119 -17.27 4.76 -0.49
N PHE A 120 -18.34 5.56 -0.62
CA PHE A 120 -18.21 6.99 -0.91
C PHE A 120 -17.50 7.77 0.21
N VAL A 121 -17.75 7.45 1.48
CA VAL A 121 -17.03 8.05 2.61
C VAL A 121 -15.53 7.74 2.53
N MET A 122 -15.16 6.50 2.20
CA MET A 122 -13.76 6.11 2.00
C MET A 122 -13.10 6.83 0.82
N LEU A 123 -13.80 6.95 -0.30
CA LEU A 123 -13.32 7.70 -1.47
C LEU A 123 -13.17 9.20 -1.17
N ALA A 124 -14.08 9.77 -0.37
CA ALA A 124 -13.98 11.15 0.09
C ALA A 124 -12.76 11.35 1.01
N LEU A 125 -12.48 10.38 1.90
CA LEU A 125 -11.27 10.40 2.73
C LEU A 125 -10.00 10.33 1.87
N PHE A 126 -10.00 9.51 0.81
CA PHE A 126 -8.90 9.48 -0.14
C PHE A 126 -8.73 10.83 -0.86
N ALA A 127 -9.82 11.43 -1.33
CA ALA A 127 -9.78 12.75 -1.96
C ALA A 127 -9.25 13.83 -1.01
N ALA A 128 -9.63 13.79 0.27
CA ALA A 128 -9.10 14.68 1.30
C ALA A 128 -7.59 14.47 1.54
N TYR A 129 -7.12 13.21 1.54
CA TYR A 129 -5.69 12.90 1.59
C TYR A 129 -4.94 13.52 0.40
N ILE A 130 -5.47 13.38 -0.82
CA ILE A 130 -4.89 13.99 -2.02
C ILE A 130 -4.83 15.51 -1.90
N PHE A 131 -5.94 16.14 -1.51
CA PHE A 131 -6.02 17.58 -1.35
C PHE A 131 -5.02 18.09 -0.30
N SER A 132 -4.90 17.41 0.83
CA SER A 132 -3.94 17.74 1.89
C SER A 132 -2.50 17.67 1.39
N GLY A 133 -2.14 16.62 0.63
CA GLY A 133 -0.78 16.49 0.11
C GLY A 133 -0.44 17.51 -0.98
N ILE A 134 -1.38 17.83 -1.87
CA ILE A 134 -1.20 18.89 -2.88
C ILE A 134 -0.98 20.24 -2.19
N ASN A 135 -1.78 20.57 -1.16
CA ASN A 135 -1.63 21.82 -0.44
C ASN A 135 -0.33 21.87 0.35
N GLY A 136 0.06 20.77 0.99
CA GLY A 136 1.35 20.64 1.66
C GLY A 136 2.52 20.86 0.69
N GLU A 137 2.44 20.32 -0.52
CA GLU A 137 3.45 20.52 -1.56
C GLU A 137 3.50 21.97 -2.05
N LYS A 138 2.36 22.60 -2.35
CA LYS A 138 2.28 24.01 -2.78
C LYS A 138 2.91 24.96 -1.76
N LEU A 139 2.62 24.76 -0.47
CA LEU A 139 3.23 25.55 0.61
C LEU A 139 4.75 25.39 0.66
N ARG A 140 5.26 24.19 0.35
CA ARG A 140 6.69 23.89 0.32
C ARG A 140 7.38 24.49 -0.90
N GLN A 141 6.75 24.41 -2.07
CA GLN A 141 7.24 25.05 -3.29
C GLN A 141 7.25 26.57 -3.16
N GLY A 142 6.22 27.20 -2.58
CA GLY A 142 6.20 28.65 -2.34
C GLY A 142 7.32 29.14 -1.40
N LYS A 143 7.61 28.39 -0.33
CA LYS A 143 8.75 28.68 0.57
C LYS A 143 10.11 28.45 -0.09
N LEU A 144 10.21 27.47 -1.00
CA LEU A 144 11.42 27.17 -1.73
C LEU A 144 11.67 28.19 -2.85
N GLU A 145 10.65 28.62 -3.58
CA GLU A 145 10.72 29.69 -4.59
C GLU A 145 11.09 31.04 -3.97
N GLN A 146 10.55 31.38 -2.79
CA GLN A 146 11.00 32.56 -2.04
C GLN A 146 12.49 32.52 -1.67
N ARG A 147 13.05 31.33 -1.38
CA ARG A 147 14.50 31.16 -1.13
C ARG A 147 15.34 31.07 -2.41
N LEU A 148 14.73 30.67 -3.53
CA LEU A 148 15.39 30.50 -4.83
C LEU A 148 15.31 31.74 -5.73
N ASN A 149 14.57 32.79 -5.34
CA ASN A 149 14.59 34.11 -5.99
C ASN A 149 15.96 34.82 -5.97
N GLN A 150 17.02 34.13 -5.56
CA GLN A 150 18.42 34.56 -5.62
C GLN A 150 19.29 33.75 -6.62
N PHE A 151 18.74 32.77 -7.37
CA PHE A 151 19.51 31.95 -8.32
C PHE A 151 18.91 31.85 -9.74
N SER A 152 19.80 31.76 -10.73
CA SER A 152 19.55 31.93 -12.17
C SER A 152 18.77 30.76 -12.84
N SER A 153 17.94 31.12 -13.82
CA SER A 153 16.99 30.27 -14.56
C SER A 153 17.62 29.31 -15.60
N SER A 154 18.93 29.39 -15.86
CA SER A 154 19.59 28.67 -16.96
C SER A 154 19.80 27.16 -16.72
N ASP A 155 20.02 26.70 -15.48
CA ASP A 155 20.33 25.29 -15.19
C ASP A 155 19.12 24.35 -15.26
N ARG A 156 17.90 24.88 -15.04
CA ARG A 156 16.67 24.07 -15.01
C ARG A 156 16.28 23.48 -16.38
N LYS A 157 16.68 24.12 -17.49
CA LYS A 157 16.38 23.63 -18.85
C LYS A 157 17.27 22.46 -19.27
N VAL A 158 18.55 22.48 -18.90
CA VAL A 158 19.52 21.41 -19.22
C VAL A 158 19.18 20.12 -18.47
N ILE A 159 18.83 20.23 -17.17
CA ILE A 159 18.39 19.08 -16.36
C ILE A 159 17.09 18.48 -16.91
N ARG A 160 16.11 19.30 -17.32
CA ARG A 160 14.85 18.81 -17.92
C ARG A 160 15.04 18.10 -19.26
N SER A 161 16.02 18.51 -20.08
CA SER A 161 16.31 17.81 -21.34
C SER A 161 16.97 16.45 -21.15
N LEU A 162 17.70 16.24 -20.05
CA LEU A 162 18.34 14.94 -19.74
C LEU A 162 17.36 13.90 -19.16
N ILE A 163 16.22 14.35 -18.63
CA ILE A 163 15.22 13.51 -17.94
C ILE A 163 14.08 13.06 -18.87
N LYS A 164 13.94 13.69 -20.05
CA LYS A 164 12.82 13.43 -20.96
C LYS A 164 12.94 12.02 -21.58
N PRO A 165 11.96 11.12 -21.38
CA PRO A 165 12.08 9.76 -21.85
C PRO A 165 12.03 9.65 -23.36
N ASN A 166 12.77 8.69 -23.92
CA ASN A 166 12.67 8.32 -25.32
C ASN A 166 11.35 7.57 -25.59
N LYS A 167 10.77 7.70 -26.79
CA LYS A 167 9.56 6.98 -27.23
C LYS A 167 9.64 5.47 -26.97
N LYS A 168 10.82 4.87 -27.16
CA LYS A 168 11.04 3.44 -26.87
C LYS A 168 10.88 3.09 -25.39
N GLN A 169 11.34 3.97 -24.49
CA GLN A 169 11.22 3.74 -23.04
C GLN A 169 9.76 3.87 -22.60
N VAL A 170 9.06 4.89 -23.09
CA VAL A 170 7.62 5.07 -22.85
C VAL A 170 6.85 3.85 -23.34
N ALA A 171 7.09 3.41 -24.59
CA ALA A 171 6.46 2.23 -25.15
C ALA A 171 6.74 0.96 -24.33
N GLY A 172 7.98 0.79 -23.84
CA GLY A 172 8.35 -0.32 -22.97
C GLY A 172 7.57 -0.33 -21.65
N VAL A 173 7.46 0.81 -20.98
CA VAL A 173 6.66 0.93 -19.74
C VAL A 173 5.18 0.68 -20.01
N THR A 174 4.62 1.28 -21.07
CA THR A 174 3.22 1.06 -21.45
C THR A 174 2.94 -0.42 -21.74
N LEU A 175 3.83 -1.10 -22.46
CA LEU A 175 3.69 -2.53 -22.76
C LEU A 175 3.77 -3.40 -21.50
N LYS A 176 4.71 -3.12 -20.59
CA LYS A 176 4.81 -3.82 -19.29
C LYS A 176 3.52 -3.68 -18.49
N LEU A 177 2.99 -2.47 -18.34
CA LEU A 177 1.74 -2.20 -17.62
C LEU A 177 0.53 -2.85 -18.28
N ALA A 178 0.41 -2.75 -19.61
CA ALA A 178 -0.68 -3.40 -20.35
C ALA A 178 -0.63 -4.93 -20.20
N THR A 179 0.57 -5.52 -20.26
CA THR A 179 0.78 -6.96 -20.05
C THR A 179 0.42 -7.36 -18.62
N ALA A 180 0.82 -6.58 -17.62
CA ALA A 180 0.46 -6.85 -16.23
C ALA A 180 -1.05 -6.80 -16.01
N VAL A 181 -1.73 -5.76 -16.50
CA VAL A 181 -3.20 -5.62 -16.44
C VAL A 181 -3.90 -6.79 -17.13
N PHE A 182 -3.41 -7.21 -18.30
CA PHE A 182 -3.92 -8.38 -19.00
C PHE A 182 -3.79 -9.63 -18.12
N ILE A 183 -2.61 -9.91 -17.58
CA ILE A 183 -2.39 -11.07 -16.70
C ILE A 183 -3.30 -11.01 -15.47
N PHE A 184 -3.42 -9.87 -14.79
CA PHE A 184 -4.28 -9.74 -13.60
C PHE A 184 -5.74 -10.02 -13.92
N THR A 185 -6.24 -9.50 -15.04
CA THR A 185 -7.64 -9.68 -15.46
C THR A 185 -8.01 -11.16 -15.55
N TYR A 186 -7.12 -12.02 -16.06
CA TYR A 186 -7.38 -13.45 -16.20
C TYR A 186 -6.94 -14.30 -15.00
N THR A 187 -6.05 -13.79 -14.13
CA THR A 187 -5.46 -14.60 -13.05
C THR A 187 -5.94 -14.26 -11.65
N ALA A 188 -6.48 -13.06 -11.40
CA ALA A 188 -6.92 -12.64 -10.07
C ALA A 188 -8.07 -13.52 -9.52
N SER A 189 -9.12 -13.75 -10.31
CA SER A 189 -10.25 -14.59 -9.89
C SER A 189 -9.86 -16.06 -9.67
N PRO A 190 -9.13 -16.73 -10.59
CA PRO A 190 -8.62 -18.08 -10.35
C PRO A 190 -7.70 -18.18 -9.12
N PHE A 191 -6.87 -17.16 -8.88
CA PHE A 191 -5.99 -17.13 -7.70
C PHE A 191 -6.79 -17.09 -6.40
N VAL A 192 -7.76 -16.17 -6.28
CA VAL A 192 -8.63 -16.12 -5.10
C VAL A 192 -9.37 -17.45 -4.91
N SER A 193 -9.91 -18.01 -5.99
CA SER A 193 -10.61 -19.31 -5.95
C SER A 193 -9.69 -20.44 -5.47
N SER A 194 -8.41 -20.39 -5.83
CA SER A 194 -7.41 -21.37 -5.40
C SER A 194 -7.10 -21.26 -3.91
N ILE A 195 -7.07 -20.04 -3.36
CA ILE A 195 -6.93 -19.81 -1.91
C ILE A 195 -8.15 -20.34 -1.15
N VAL A 196 -9.38 -20.12 -1.65
CA VAL A 196 -10.59 -20.67 -1.03
C VAL A 196 -10.63 -22.19 -1.08
N LYS A 197 -10.20 -22.81 -2.18
CA LYS A 197 -10.07 -24.27 -2.28
C LYS A 197 -9.02 -24.81 -1.32
N LEU A 198 -7.85 -24.17 -1.28
CA LEU A 198 -6.76 -24.54 -0.37
C LEU A 198 -7.19 -24.42 1.09
N SER A 199 -7.93 -23.37 1.46
CA SER A 199 -8.44 -23.19 2.82
C SER A 199 -9.41 -24.32 3.19
N ALA A 200 -10.27 -24.75 2.26
CA ALA A 200 -11.18 -25.88 2.47
C ALA A 200 -10.41 -27.20 2.64
N THR A 201 -9.35 -27.45 1.86
CA THR A 201 -8.51 -28.64 1.99
C THR A 201 -7.76 -28.69 3.32
N LEU A 202 -7.29 -27.54 3.81
CA LEU A 202 -6.54 -27.44 5.07
C LEU A 202 -7.44 -27.30 6.31
N GLY A 203 -8.76 -27.11 6.12
CA GLY A 203 -9.71 -26.92 7.22
C GLY A 203 -9.66 -25.53 7.88
N PHE A 204 -8.99 -24.55 7.26
CA PHE A 204 -8.90 -23.19 7.80
C PHE A 204 -9.96 -22.25 7.19
N PRO A 205 -10.44 -21.25 7.93
CA PRO A 205 -11.30 -20.21 7.38
C PRO A 205 -10.64 -19.46 6.21
N SER A 206 -11.35 -19.35 5.08
CA SER A 206 -10.84 -18.72 3.86
C SER A 206 -10.40 -17.27 4.07
N VAL A 207 -11.07 -16.52 4.96
CA VAL A 207 -10.73 -15.15 5.34
C VAL A 207 -9.33 -15.04 5.92
N TYR A 208 -8.91 -16.02 6.73
CA TYR A 208 -7.58 -16.02 7.37
C TYR A 208 -6.51 -16.37 6.34
N MET A 209 -6.78 -17.38 5.50
CA MET A 209 -5.89 -17.76 4.40
C MET A 209 -5.71 -16.62 3.39
N ALA A 210 -6.78 -15.87 3.10
CA ALA A 210 -6.71 -14.69 2.24
C ALA A 210 -5.86 -13.58 2.87
N ALA A 211 -6.03 -13.29 4.16
CA ALA A 211 -5.24 -12.29 4.86
C ALA A 211 -3.74 -12.62 4.92
N LEU A 212 -3.37 -13.90 4.84
CA LEU A 212 -1.97 -14.32 4.83
C LEU A 212 -1.41 -14.41 3.40
N LEU A 213 -2.05 -15.19 2.54
CA LEU A 213 -1.47 -15.61 1.26
C LEU A 213 -1.63 -14.58 0.14
N ILE A 214 -2.71 -13.80 0.13
CA ILE A 214 -2.92 -12.78 -0.91
C ILE A 214 -1.85 -11.68 -0.78
N PRO A 215 -1.65 -11.05 0.38
CA PRO A 215 -0.58 -10.07 0.58
C PRO A 215 0.80 -10.56 0.22
N LEU A 216 1.14 -11.80 0.59
CA LEU A 216 2.45 -12.38 0.26
C LEU A 216 2.69 -12.43 -1.26
N ALA A 217 1.65 -12.68 -2.05
CA ALA A 217 1.77 -12.70 -3.51
C ALA A 217 1.72 -11.29 -4.13
N ALA A 218 0.84 -10.42 -3.62
CA ALA A 218 0.60 -9.10 -4.19
C ALA A 218 1.74 -8.12 -3.87
N GLU A 219 2.25 -8.15 -2.62
CA GLU A 219 3.19 -7.17 -2.09
C GLU A 219 4.67 -7.60 -2.16
N ALA A 220 4.96 -8.87 -2.45
CA ALA A 220 6.33 -9.37 -2.49
C ALA A 220 7.29 -8.52 -3.35
N PRO A 221 6.94 -8.10 -4.58
CA PRO A 221 7.80 -7.22 -5.37
C PRO A 221 8.08 -5.87 -4.70
N GLU A 222 7.08 -5.28 -4.04
CA GLU A 222 7.23 -4.02 -3.31
C GLU A 222 8.14 -4.19 -2.08
N LEU A 223 8.00 -5.30 -1.35
CA LEU A 223 8.89 -5.65 -0.24
C LEU A 223 10.34 -5.79 -0.71
N VAL A 224 10.56 -6.50 -1.82
CA VAL A 224 11.90 -6.70 -2.39
C VAL A 224 12.48 -5.36 -2.85
N SER A 225 11.72 -4.54 -3.58
CA SER A 225 12.18 -3.21 -4.03
C SER A 225 12.49 -2.30 -2.83
N SER A 226 11.62 -2.29 -1.82
CA SER A 226 11.82 -1.52 -0.58
C SER A 226 13.08 -1.96 0.17
N PHE A 227 13.33 -3.26 0.28
CA PHE A 227 14.56 -3.80 0.85
C PHE A 227 15.78 -3.34 0.04
N VAL A 228 15.76 -3.49 -1.29
CA VAL A 228 16.87 -3.10 -2.18
C VAL A 228 17.15 -1.60 -2.12
N LEU A 229 16.11 -0.76 -2.09
CA LEU A 229 16.23 0.69 -1.93
C LEU A 229 16.85 1.06 -0.58
N SER A 230 16.44 0.37 0.48
CA SER A 230 16.91 0.65 1.84
C SER A 230 18.40 0.37 2.04
N LYS A 231 18.98 -0.50 1.22
CA LYS A 231 20.43 -0.76 1.20
C LYS A 231 21.25 0.39 0.61
N LYS A 232 20.64 1.32 -0.13
CA LYS A 232 21.36 2.36 -0.89
C LYS A 232 21.72 3.56 -0.03
N SER A 233 20.76 4.06 0.74
CA SER A 233 20.96 5.15 1.70
C SER A 233 19.79 5.25 2.68
N SER A 234 19.98 5.96 3.79
CA SER A 234 18.91 6.19 4.77
C SER A 234 17.76 7.03 4.20
N GLU A 235 18.06 7.96 3.29
CA GLU A 235 17.04 8.73 2.57
C GLU A 235 16.21 7.80 1.67
N ALA A 236 16.84 6.87 0.95
CA ALA A 236 16.14 5.90 0.12
C ALA A 236 15.27 4.95 0.97
N ALA A 237 15.76 4.51 2.12
CA ALA A 237 15.01 3.72 3.10
C ALA A 237 13.78 4.49 3.64
N SER A 238 13.95 5.78 3.96
CA SER A 238 12.87 6.66 4.42
C SER A 238 11.78 6.81 3.35
N ILE A 239 12.17 6.89 2.08
CA ILE A 239 11.19 6.93 0.98
C ILE A 239 10.47 5.58 0.84
N ALA A 240 11.16 4.45 1.02
CA ALA A 240 10.51 3.13 1.01
C ALA A 240 9.40 3.05 2.08
N VAL A 241 9.68 3.48 3.32
CA VAL A 241 8.66 3.57 4.39
C VAL A 241 7.50 4.48 4.00
N SER A 242 7.80 5.66 3.45
CA SER A 242 6.77 6.62 3.04
C SER A 242 5.87 6.07 1.94
N ASN A 243 6.43 5.38 0.95
CA ASN A 243 5.67 4.72 -0.11
C ASN A 243 4.77 3.63 0.46
N MET A 244 5.30 2.81 1.37
CA MET A 244 4.54 1.73 1.98
C MET A 244 3.35 2.26 2.79
N VAL A 245 3.55 3.32 3.59
CA VAL A 245 2.45 4.01 4.31
C VAL A 245 1.42 4.58 3.32
N GLY A 246 1.89 5.25 2.27
CA GLY A 246 1.03 5.80 1.22
C GLY A 246 0.19 4.73 0.51
N SER A 247 0.78 3.56 0.22
CA SER A 247 0.06 2.40 -0.34
C SER A 247 -1.06 1.96 0.59
N LYS A 248 -0.83 1.87 1.92
CA LYS A 248 -1.86 1.40 2.86
C LYS A 248 -2.99 2.40 3.07
N ILE A 249 -2.71 3.71 2.92
CA ILE A 249 -3.77 4.72 2.83
C ILE A 249 -4.64 4.43 1.61
N GLN A 250 -4.05 4.19 0.43
CA GLN A 250 -4.80 3.87 -0.78
C GLN A 250 -5.60 2.57 -0.62
N SER A 251 -5.03 1.53 -0.03
CA SER A 251 -5.72 0.26 0.23
C SER A 251 -6.97 0.50 1.10
N ASN A 252 -6.82 1.14 2.25
CA ASN A 252 -7.92 1.37 3.19
C ASN A 252 -8.98 2.35 2.70
N THR A 253 -8.69 3.15 1.66
CA THR A 253 -9.59 4.20 1.18
C THR A 253 -10.03 3.97 -0.25
N LEU A 254 -9.13 4.16 -1.21
CA LEU A 254 -9.41 4.00 -2.64
C LEU A 254 -9.85 2.57 -2.99
N ILE A 255 -9.04 1.57 -2.67
CA ILE A 255 -9.28 0.19 -3.11
C ILE A 255 -10.52 -0.38 -2.42
N LEU A 256 -10.57 -0.27 -1.09
CA LEU A 256 -11.72 -0.73 -0.32
C LEU A 256 -13.00 0.02 -0.69
N GLY A 257 -12.92 1.34 -0.87
CA GLY A 257 -14.06 2.16 -1.26
C GLY A 257 -14.61 1.75 -2.63
N LEU A 258 -13.75 1.54 -3.63
CA LEU A 258 -14.14 1.02 -4.94
C LEU A 258 -14.79 -0.36 -4.83
N ALA A 259 -14.17 -1.29 -4.08
CA ALA A 259 -14.69 -2.63 -3.92
C ALA A 259 -16.09 -2.64 -3.27
N VAL A 260 -16.32 -1.81 -2.25
CA VAL A 260 -17.63 -1.65 -1.59
C VAL A 260 -18.67 -1.07 -2.54
N VAL A 261 -18.34 0.00 -3.27
CA VAL A 261 -19.26 0.61 -4.24
C VAL A 261 -19.64 -0.39 -5.33
N MET A 262 -18.65 -1.05 -5.94
CA MET A 262 -18.88 -2.02 -7.01
C MET A 262 -19.76 -3.18 -6.56
N ASN A 263 -19.53 -3.73 -5.38
CA ASN A 263 -20.33 -4.84 -4.85
C ASN A 263 -21.76 -4.39 -4.53
N SER A 264 -21.90 -3.19 -3.94
CA SER A 264 -23.21 -2.62 -3.61
C SER A 264 -24.05 -2.37 -4.87
N LEU A 265 -23.43 -1.91 -5.97
CA LEU A 265 -24.08 -1.74 -7.27
C LEU A 265 -24.56 -3.07 -7.87
N LEU A 266 -23.96 -4.20 -7.48
CA LEU A 266 -24.39 -5.55 -7.83
C LEU A 266 -25.41 -6.12 -6.84
N GLY A 267 -25.93 -5.30 -5.92
CA GLY A 267 -26.91 -5.72 -4.91
C GLY A 267 -26.32 -6.53 -3.76
N ARG A 268 -25.00 -6.48 -3.55
CA ARG A 268 -24.29 -7.23 -2.51
C ARG A 268 -23.59 -6.28 -1.52
N ASN A 269 -23.83 -6.47 -0.23
CA ASN A 269 -23.14 -5.71 0.83
C ASN A 269 -21.98 -6.54 1.40
N PHE A 270 -20.95 -5.88 1.93
CA PHE A 270 -19.90 -6.60 2.67
C PHE A 270 -20.43 -6.91 4.07
N LEU A 271 -20.90 -8.14 4.28
CA LEU A 271 -21.40 -8.59 5.58
C LEU A 271 -20.27 -9.11 6.45
N ILE A 272 -19.97 -8.45 7.57
CA ILE A 272 -18.86 -8.82 8.47
C ILE A 272 -19.18 -10.08 9.28
N GLY A 273 -20.42 -10.18 9.78
CA GLY A 273 -20.88 -11.33 10.56
C GLY A 273 -19.94 -11.67 11.73
N LYS A 274 -19.58 -12.94 11.87
CA LYS A 274 -18.70 -13.44 12.94
C LYS A 274 -17.23 -13.03 12.83
N HIS A 275 -16.82 -12.38 11.74
CA HIS A 275 -15.43 -12.03 11.47
C HIS A 275 -15.02 -10.68 12.07
N PHE A 276 -15.88 -10.04 12.88
CA PHE A 276 -15.59 -8.77 13.52
C PHE A 276 -14.29 -8.80 14.35
N TYR A 277 -14.12 -9.81 15.22
CA TYR A 277 -12.92 -9.92 16.07
C TYR A 277 -11.63 -10.06 15.25
N PHE A 278 -11.71 -10.78 14.13
CA PHE A 278 -10.59 -10.92 13.22
C PHE A 278 -10.23 -9.58 12.54
N VAL A 279 -11.22 -8.84 12.06
CA VAL A 279 -11.01 -7.50 11.48
C VAL A 279 -10.44 -6.54 12.52
N ALA A 280 -11.00 -6.52 13.74
CA ALA A 280 -10.53 -5.69 14.83
C ALA A 280 -9.08 -6.01 15.22
N LEU A 281 -8.71 -7.28 15.23
CA LEU A 281 -7.34 -7.72 15.48
C LEU A 281 -6.37 -7.22 14.41
N LEU A 282 -6.69 -7.41 13.11
CA LEU A 282 -5.83 -6.90 12.04
C LEU A 282 -5.64 -5.39 12.12
N ILE A 283 -6.70 -4.66 12.49
CA ILE A 283 -6.62 -3.21 12.73
C ILE A 283 -5.73 -2.90 13.94
N ALA A 284 -5.83 -3.65 15.03
CA ALA A 284 -4.96 -3.48 16.20
C ALA A 284 -3.47 -3.71 15.86
N VAL A 285 -3.17 -4.73 15.04
CA VAL A 285 -1.82 -4.97 14.53
C VAL A 285 -1.32 -3.78 13.68
N ASN A 286 -2.19 -3.19 12.88
CA ASN A 286 -1.86 -2.00 12.09
C ASN A 286 -1.59 -0.75 12.97
N LEU A 287 -2.31 -0.61 14.10
CA LEU A 287 -2.08 0.47 15.07
C LEU A 287 -0.73 0.33 15.79
N TYR A 288 -0.22 -0.89 15.95
CA TYR A 288 1.13 -1.09 16.47
C TYR A 288 2.19 -0.51 15.53
N GLY A 289 2.07 -0.79 14.22
CA GLY A 289 2.93 -0.18 13.20
C GLY A 289 2.94 1.34 13.29
N PHE A 290 1.77 1.95 13.52
CA PHE A 290 1.66 3.39 13.73
C PHE A 290 2.42 3.89 14.97
N LYS A 291 2.34 3.17 16.11
CA LYS A 291 3.08 3.54 17.33
C LYS A 291 4.58 3.57 17.08
N ALA A 292 5.11 2.60 16.35
CA ALA A 292 6.52 2.54 16.00
C ALA A 292 6.96 3.70 15.08
N THR A 293 6.06 4.21 14.24
CA THR A 293 6.37 5.29 13.28
C THR A 293 6.09 6.70 13.83
N TYR A 294 5.44 6.84 15.00
CA TYR A 294 4.94 8.13 15.49
C TYR A 294 6.03 9.11 15.91
N ASP A 295 7.10 8.61 16.52
CA ASP A 295 8.29 9.38 16.88
C ASP A 295 9.17 9.75 15.66
N LEU A 296 8.85 9.20 14.49
CA LEU A 296 9.57 9.35 13.23
C LEU A 296 11.00 8.78 13.26
N VAL A 297 11.30 7.87 14.18
CA VAL A 297 12.61 7.22 14.28
C VAL A 297 12.40 5.72 14.41
N LEU A 298 12.71 4.98 13.36
CA LEU A 298 12.64 3.52 13.39
C LEU A 298 14.00 2.94 13.77
N THR A 299 14.02 2.22 14.88
CA THR A 299 15.21 1.60 15.48
C THR A 299 15.22 0.09 15.26
N LYS A 300 16.37 -0.55 15.52
CA LYS A 300 16.49 -2.03 15.50
C LYS A 300 15.52 -2.73 16.45
N ARG A 301 15.08 -2.06 17.53
CA ARG A 301 14.09 -2.62 18.46
C ARG A 301 12.73 -2.74 17.80
N ASP A 302 12.33 -1.74 17.03
CA ASP A 302 11.06 -1.73 16.30
C ASP A 302 11.02 -2.88 15.29
N ALA A 303 12.13 -3.17 14.61
CA ALA A 303 12.23 -4.33 13.72
C ALA A 303 11.98 -5.67 14.45
N LEU A 304 12.55 -5.86 15.64
CA LEU A 304 12.35 -7.08 16.42
C LEU A 304 10.89 -7.24 16.88
N PHE A 305 10.24 -6.15 17.29
CA PHE A 305 8.83 -6.20 17.68
C PHE A 305 7.88 -6.37 16.49
N SER A 306 8.23 -5.83 15.31
CA SER A 306 7.52 -6.06 14.06
C SER A 306 7.46 -7.55 13.68
N LEU A 307 8.46 -8.37 14.04
CA LEU A 307 8.48 -9.82 13.80
C LEU A 307 7.50 -10.62 14.66
N LEU A 308 7.14 -10.15 15.85
CA LEU A 308 6.25 -10.87 16.77
C LEU A 308 4.77 -10.80 16.33
N HIS A 309 4.37 -9.70 15.69
CA HIS A 309 2.98 -9.47 15.27
C HIS A 309 2.43 -10.42 14.18
N PRO A 310 3.14 -10.73 13.08
CA PRO A 310 2.65 -11.66 12.08
C PRO A 310 2.64 -13.10 12.61
N VAL A 311 3.55 -13.44 13.53
CA VAL A 311 3.53 -14.73 14.24
C VAL A 311 2.29 -14.87 15.11
N VAL A 312 1.84 -13.79 15.78
CA VAL A 312 0.57 -13.78 16.54
C VAL A 312 -0.64 -13.95 15.62
N ILE A 313 -0.66 -13.28 14.46
CA ILE A 313 -1.74 -13.46 13.47
C ILE A 313 -1.78 -14.90 12.97
N ILE A 314 -0.62 -15.45 12.59
CA ILE A 314 -0.49 -16.84 12.12
C ILE A 314 -0.91 -17.80 13.22
N PHE A 315 -0.49 -17.59 14.46
CA PHE A 315 -0.88 -18.40 15.62
C PHE A 315 -2.40 -18.43 15.82
N MET A 316 -3.08 -17.29 15.66
CA MET A 316 -4.54 -17.22 15.73
C MET A 316 -5.26 -17.90 14.56
N MET A 317 -4.57 -18.28 13.47
CA MET A 317 -5.17 -19.14 12.45
C MET A 317 -5.33 -20.59 12.92
N PHE A 318 -4.62 -20.97 13.99
CA PHE A 318 -4.61 -22.33 14.55
C PHE A 318 -5.37 -22.47 15.87
N VAL A 319 -5.99 -21.39 16.37
CA VAL A 319 -6.82 -21.34 17.59
C VAL A 319 -8.26 -21.04 17.21
#